data_AF-A0A517VTX4-F1
#
_entry.id   AF-A0A517VTX4-F1
#
_cell.length_a   1.000
_cell.length_b   1.000
_cell.length_c   1.000
_cell.angle_alpha   90.00
_cell.angle_beta   90.00
_cell.angle_gamma   90.00
#
_symmetry.space_group_name_H-M   'P 1'
#
loop_
_entity.id
_entity.type
_entity.pdbx_description
1 polymer ?
#
loop_
_entity_poly.entity_id
_entity_poly.type
_entity_poly.pdbx_seq_one_letter_code
_entity_poly.pdbx_strand_id
1 'polypeptide(L)'
;MSIAAHIKSELQLPTSVVQGYLQDLSDQDLMRRPVENANHIAWQLGHLIVAEHDLNNMVCPDSMPALPEGFAEKHSKETASSDNPGDFCTKDEYLKYMDEQRAGTLALLDRLSDEELQVPAPEHLKMFGGTVGAVIAGQSAHWMMHAGQWVIVRRQLGKEALF
;
A
#
# COMPACT_ATOMS: atom_id res chain seq x y z
N MET A 1 4.71 24.10 -7.76
CA MET A 1 3.69 23.18 -7.23
C MET A 1 3.89 23.12 -5.73
N SER A 2 2.82 23.00 -4.93
CA SER A 2 2.95 22.76 -3.49
C SER A 2 3.59 21.39 -3.25
N ILE A 3 4.12 21.17 -2.05
CA ILE A 3 4.64 19.86 -1.62
C ILE A 3 3.54 18.82 -1.75
N ALA A 4 2.32 19.14 -1.30
CA ALA A 4 1.16 18.28 -1.45
C ALA A 4 0.92 17.87 -2.92
N ALA A 5 0.98 18.80 -3.86
CA ALA A 5 0.76 18.51 -5.28
C ALA A 5 1.82 17.54 -5.84
N HIS A 6 3.08 17.68 -5.43
CA HIS A 6 4.13 16.74 -5.81
C HIS A 6 3.87 15.33 -5.24
N ILE A 7 3.53 15.23 -3.96
CA ILE A 7 3.23 13.93 -3.33
C ILE A 7 2.04 13.25 -4.01
N LYS A 8 0.96 14.00 -4.31
CA LYS A 8 -0.20 13.45 -5.03
C LYS A 8 0.18 12.91 -6.41
N SER A 9 1.04 13.63 -7.13
CA SER A 9 1.55 13.18 -8.43
C SER A 9 2.32 11.87 -8.31
N GLU A 10 3.21 11.75 -7.31
CA GLU A 10 4.01 10.53 -7.08
C GLU A 10 3.17 9.32 -6.66
N LEU A 11 2.00 9.54 -6.04
CA LEU A 11 1.07 8.47 -5.67
C LEU A 11 0.27 7.91 -6.86
N GLN A 12 0.24 8.57 -8.02
CA GLN A 12 -0.49 8.06 -9.19
C GLN A 12 0.18 6.85 -9.83
N LEU A 13 1.52 6.83 -9.84
CA LEU A 13 2.31 5.74 -10.41
C LEU A 13 2.03 4.39 -9.72
N PRO A 14 2.16 4.24 -8.39
CA PRO A 14 1.87 2.98 -7.72
C PRO A 14 0.42 2.53 -7.93
N THR A 15 -0.57 3.43 -7.94
CA THR A 15 -1.97 3.05 -8.25
C THR A 15 -2.08 2.41 -9.62
N SER A 16 -1.50 3.06 -10.64
CA SER A 16 -1.55 2.59 -12.02
C SER A 16 -0.82 1.25 -12.20
N VAL A 17 0.35 1.10 -11.57
CA VAL A 17 1.15 -0.13 -11.65
C VAL A 17 0.43 -1.29 -10.97
N VAL A 18 -0.09 -1.08 -9.75
CA VAL A 18 -0.85 -2.10 -8.99
C VAL A 18 -2.07 -2.55 -9.78
N GLN A 19 -2.91 -1.61 -10.25
CA GLN A 19 -4.09 -1.95 -11.05
C GLN A 19 -3.70 -2.71 -12.33
N GLY A 20 -2.65 -2.26 -13.02
CA GLY A 20 -2.13 -2.93 -14.21
C GLY A 20 -1.65 -4.36 -13.93
N TYR A 21 -0.95 -4.59 -12.82
CA TYR A 21 -0.44 -5.91 -12.45
C TYR A 21 -1.51 -6.88 -11.97
N LEU A 22 -2.63 -6.39 -11.44
CA LEU A 22 -3.71 -7.21 -10.89
C LEU A 22 -4.87 -7.45 -11.88
N GLN A 23 -4.98 -6.66 -12.96
CA GLN A 23 -6.13 -6.68 -13.86
C GLN A 23 -6.48 -8.08 -14.40
N ASP A 24 -5.47 -8.88 -14.74
CA ASP A 24 -5.56 -10.20 -15.36
C ASP A 24 -5.20 -11.34 -14.39
N LEU A 25 -5.14 -11.06 -13.08
CA LEU A 25 -4.95 -12.04 -12.01
C LEU A 25 -6.29 -12.41 -11.37
N SER A 26 -6.47 -13.68 -11.05
CA SER A 26 -7.59 -14.20 -10.23
C SER A 26 -7.27 -14.15 -8.74
N ASP A 27 -8.26 -14.38 -7.87
CA ASP A 27 -8.05 -14.53 -6.42
C ASP A 27 -7.03 -15.63 -6.10
N GLN A 28 -7.07 -16.74 -6.85
CA GLN A 28 -6.09 -17.82 -6.69
C GLN A 28 -4.67 -17.38 -7.07
N ASP A 29 -4.53 -16.51 -8.07
CA ASP A 29 -3.22 -15.98 -8.46
C ASP A 29 -2.63 -15.07 -7.36
N LEU A 30 -3.46 -14.40 -6.56
CA LEU A 30 -3.00 -13.57 -5.44
C LEU A 30 -2.34 -14.39 -4.32
N MET A 31 -2.62 -15.68 -4.24
CA MET A 31 -1.98 -16.59 -3.28
C MET A 31 -0.59 -17.05 -3.74
N ARG A 32 -0.11 -16.65 -4.92
CA ARG A 32 1.25 -16.99 -5.37
C ARG A 32 2.32 -16.10 -4.74
N ARG A 33 3.45 -16.74 -4.46
CA ARG A 33 4.66 -16.11 -3.92
C ARG A 33 5.65 -15.83 -5.06
N PRO A 34 6.30 -14.67 -5.09
CA PRO A 34 7.29 -14.33 -6.11
C PRO A 34 8.52 -15.25 -6.05
N VAL A 35 8.89 -15.68 -4.85
CA VAL A 35 9.95 -16.66 -4.59
C VAL A 35 9.60 -17.41 -3.31
N GLU A 36 10.24 -18.56 -3.09
CA GLU A 36 10.15 -19.27 -1.82
C GLU A 36 10.47 -18.33 -0.65
N ASN A 37 9.73 -18.48 0.45
CA ASN A 37 9.81 -17.65 1.67
C ASN A 37 9.42 -16.17 1.53
N ALA A 38 9.03 -15.68 0.34
CA ALA A 38 8.40 -14.36 0.21
C ALA A 38 6.90 -14.44 0.48
N ASN A 39 6.29 -13.37 1.00
CA ASN A 39 4.84 -13.31 1.21
C ASN A 39 4.10 -13.33 -0.14
N HIS A 40 2.91 -13.95 -0.19
CA HIS A 40 2.09 -13.94 -1.40
C HIS A 40 1.40 -12.57 -1.60
N ILE A 41 0.91 -12.31 -2.81
CA ILE A 41 0.35 -11.00 -3.19
C ILE A 41 -0.82 -10.60 -2.29
N ALA A 42 -1.74 -11.52 -1.94
CA ALA A 42 -2.87 -11.19 -1.07
C ALA A 42 -2.42 -10.66 0.31
N TRP A 43 -1.42 -11.29 0.94
CA TRP A 43 -0.86 -10.76 2.19
C TRP A 43 -0.23 -9.38 1.97
N GLN A 44 0.54 -9.22 0.89
CA GLN A 44 1.21 -7.96 0.59
C GLN A 44 0.24 -6.82 0.31
N LEU A 45 -0.88 -7.08 -0.38
CA LEU A 45 -1.91 -6.09 -0.63
C LEU A 45 -2.52 -5.56 0.66
N GLY A 46 -2.96 -6.45 1.55
CA GLY A 46 -3.52 -5.99 2.82
C GLY A 46 -2.47 -5.34 3.72
N HIS A 47 -1.22 -5.84 3.74
CA HIS A 47 -0.12 -5.18 4.45
C HIS A 47 0.11 -3.74 3.97
N LEU A 48 0.08 -3.51 2.65
CA LEU A 48 0.26 -2.17 2.07
C LEU A 48 -0.92 -1.24 2.42
N ILE A 49 -2.15 -1.75 2.40
CA ILE A 49 -3.35 -1.00 2.79
C ILE A 49 -3.29 -0.61 4.28
N VAL A 50 -2.92 -1.56 5.15
CA VAL A 50 -2.73 -1.32 6.59
C VAL A 50 -1.62 -0.30 6.83
N ALA A 51 -0.48 -0.45 6.14
CA ALA A 51 0.64 0.46 6.31
C ALA A 51 0.31 1.89 5.86
N GLU A 52 -0.42 2.07 4.75
CA GLU A 52 -0.87 3.41 4.31
C GLU A 52 -1.83 4.04 5.33
N HIS A 53 -2.75 3.25 5.88
CA HIS A 53 -3.64 3.68 6.97
C HIS A 53 -2.84 4.12 8.22
N ASP A 54 -1.98 3.25 8.73
CA ASP A 54 -1.25 3.44 9.97
C ASP A 54 -0.24 4.57 9.88
N LEU A 55 0.59 4.61 8.83
CA LEU A 55 1.65 5.61 8.70
C LEU A 55 1.08 7.02 8.60
N ASN A 56 -0.04 7.21 7.89
CA ASN A 56 -0.71 8.50 7.84
C ASN A 56 -1.34 8.86 9.19
N ASN A 57 -1.97 7.92 9.89
CA ASN A 57 -2.52 8.17 11.24
C ASN A 57 -1.44 8.45 12.29
N MET A 58 -0.24 7.90 12.15
CA MET A 58 0.87 8.16 13.08
C MET A 58 1.45 9.57 12.94
N VAL A 59 1.40 10.18 11.74
CA VAL A 59 1.83 11.57 11.53
C VAL A 59 0.69 12.58 11.60
N CYS A 60 -0.54 12.12 11.34
CA CYS A 60 -1.75 12.92 11.43
C CYS A 60 -2.88 12.05 12.01
N PRO A 61 -3.10 12.07 13.34
CA PRO A 61 -4.11 11.24 13.99
C PRO A 61 -5.51 11.41 13.40
N ASP A 62 -6.27 10.31 13.39
CA ASP A 62 -7.66 10.24 12.91
C ASP A 62 -7.85 10.79 11.47
N SER A 63 -6.83 10.64 10.62
CA SER A 63 -6.82 11.17 9.26
C SER A 63 -7.33 10.19 8.20
N MET A 64 -7.27 8.89 8.50
CA MET A 64 -7.56 7.85 7.52
C MET A 64 -8.92 7.17 7.74
N PRO A 65 -9.60 6.71 6.67
CA PRO A 65 -10.80 5.89 6.78
C PRO A 65 -10.52 4.62 7.58
N ALA A 66 -11.50 4.18 8.37
CA ALA A 66 -11.39 2.95 9.15
C ALA A 66 -11.19 1.72 8.25
N LEU A 67 -10.35 0.79 8.68
CA LEU A 67 -10.20 -0.51 8.06
C LEU A 67 -11.33 -1.46 8.50
N PRO A 68 -11.67 -2.50 7.72
CA PRO A 68 -12.58 -3.55 8.16
C PRO A 68 -12.08 -4.22 9.46
N GLU A 69 -13.01 -4.67 10.29
CA GLU A 69 -12.68 -5.40 11.52
C GLU A 69 -11.83 -6.65 11.22
N GLY A 70 -10.73 -6.83 11.96
CA GLY A 70 -9.82 -7.96 11.78
C GLY A 70 -8.88 -7.85 10.57
N PHE A 71 -8.96 -6.77 9.78
CA PHE A 71 -8.17 -6.65 8.55
C PHE A 71 -6.67 -6.51 8.84
N ALA A 72 -6.29 -5.68 9.82
CA ALA A 72 -4.88 -5.49 10.17
C ALA A 72 -4.23 -6.77 10.71
N GLU A 73 -4.96 -7.50 11.55
CA GLU A 73 -4.52 -8.74 12.17
C GLU A 73 -4.28 -9.84 11.12
N LYS A 74 -5.14 -9.93 10.11
CA LYS A 74 -4.99 -10.89 9.00
C LYS A 74 -3.75 -10.63 8.14
N HIS A 75 -3.23 -9.41 8.13
CA HIS A 75 -2.09 -9.00 7.31
C HIS A 75 -0.87 -8.62 8.15
N SER A 76 -0.81 -9.14 9.38
CA SER A 76 0.32 -8.91 10.28
C SER A 76 1.49 -9.85 9.96
N LYS A 77 2.64 -9.60 10.60
CA LYS A 77 3.82 -10.47 10.43
C LYS A 77 3.56 -11.89 10.96
N GLU A 78 2.70 -12.02 11.97
CA GLU A 78 2.34 -13.26 12.62
C GLU A 78 1.50 -14.17 11.69
N THR A 79 0.75 -13.59 10.76
CA THR A 79 -0.08 -14.33 9.79
C THR A 79 0.55 -14.45 8.40
N ALA A 80 1.75 -13.90 8.19
CA ALA A 80 2.44 -13.87 6.89
C ALA A 80 2.76 -15.26 6.30
N SER A 81 2.77 -16.29 7.13
CA SER A 81 2.96 -17.69 6.73
C SER A 81 1.65 -18.41 6.39
N SER A 82 0.48 -17.81 6.57
CA SER A 82 -0.78 -18.45 6.17
C SER A 82 -0.82 -18.62 4.65
N ASP A 83 -1.15 -19.83 4.20
CA ASP A 83 -1.46 -20.15 2.81
C ASP A 83 -2.92 -20.58 2.65
N ASN A 84 -3.77 -20.32 3.66
CA ASN A 84 -5.20 -20.61 3.60
C ASN A 84 -5.94 -19.46 2.88
N PRO A 85 -6.51 -19.66 1.68
CA PRO A 85 -7.18 -18.58 0.95
C PRO A 85 -8.36 -17.96 1.71
N GLY A 86 -9.02 -18.73 2.59
CA GLY A 86 -10.14 -18.25 3.41
C GLY A 86 -9.77 -17.21 4.47
N ASP A 87 -8.47 -17.01 4.74
CA ASP A 87 -8.00 -16.00 5.67
C ASP A 87 -7.95 -14.60 5.00
N PHE A 88 -7.95 -14.55 3.67
CA PHE A 88 -7.68 -13.35 2.86
C PHE A 88 -8.92 -12.85 2.10
N CYS A 89 -8.84 -11.61 1.62
CA CYS A 89 -9.93 -10.97 0.86
C CYS A 89 -9.90 -11.41 -0.61
N THR A 90 -11.02 -11.17 -1.30
CA THR A 90 -11.08 -11.23 -2.77
C THR A 90 -10.30 -10.05 -3.37
N LYS A 91 -9.90 -10.18 -4.64
CA LYS A 91 -9.22 -9.11 -5.39
C LYS A 91 -10.05 -7.82 -5.38
N ASP A 92 -11.36 -7.91 -5.60
CA ASP A 92 -12.24 -6.76 -5.67
C ASP A 92 -12.35 -6.03 -4.32
N GLU A 93 -12.37 -6.78 -3.21
CA GLU A 93 -12.30 -6.20 -1.87
C GLU A 93 -10.96 -5.49 -1.62
N TYR A 94 -9.83 -6.10 -1.99
CA TYR A 94 -8.52 -5.44 -1.86
C TYR A 94 -8.45 -4.15 -2.68
N LEU A 95 -8.91 -4.15 -3.93
CA LEU A 95 -8.92 -2.97 -4.78
C LEU A 95 -9.82 -1.88 -4.20
N LYS A 96 -11.00 -2.24 -3.68
CA LYS A 96 -11.88 -1.31 -2.98
C LYS A 96 -11.18 -0.68 -1.77
N TYR A 97 -10.58 -1.48 -0.88
CA TYR A 97 -9.92 -0.95 0.33
C TYR A 97 -8.68 -0.11 -0.01
N MET A 98 -7.94 -0.50 -1.04
CA MET A 98 -6.84 0.30 -1.58
C MET A 98 -7.33 1.67 -2.06
N ASP A 99 -8.42 1.71 -2.84
CA ASP A 99 -8.99 2.96 -3.34
C ASP A 99 -9.51 3.85 -2.20
N GLU A 100 -10.16 3.26 -1.19
CA GLU A 100 -10.63 3.97 0.00
C GLU A 100 -9.46 4.60 0.79
N GLN A 101 -8.41 3.83 1.07
CA GLN A 101 -7.23 4.37 1.76
C GLN A 101 -6.51 5.41 0.91
N ARG A 102 -6.34 5.18 -0.40
CA ARG A 102 -5.72 6.16 -1.29
C ARG A 102 -6.51 7.46 -1.35
N ALA A 103 -7.83 7.40 -1.41
CA ALA A 103 -8.69 8.58 -1.34
C ALA A 103 -8.51 9.32 -0.01
N GLY A 104 -8.38 8.59 1.11
CA GLY A 104 -8.02 9.15 2.42
C GLY A 104 -6.70 9.92 2.41
N THR A 105 -5.64 9.31 1.86
CA THR A 105 -4.31 9.96 1.70
C THR A 105 -4.40 11.23 0.87
N LEU A 106 -5.13 11.21 -0.25
CA LEU A 106 -5.29 12.38 -1.11
C LEU A 106 -6.06 13.51 -0.41
N ALA A 107 -7.10 13.18 0.35
CA ALA A 107 -7.87 14.13 1.15
C ALA A 107 -7.05 14.72 2.31
N LEU A 108 -6.19 13.91 2.95
CA LEU A 108 -5.20 14.39 3.92
C LEU A 108 -4.25 15.42 3.28
N LEU A 109 -3.76 15.15 2.08
CA LEU A 109 -2.89 16.08 1.35
C LEU A 109 -3.63 17.34 0.85
N ASP A 110 -4.95 17.33 0.71
CA ASP A 110 -5.74 18.54 0.39
C ASP A 110 -5.83 19.52 1.57
N ARG A 111 -5.71 19.03 2.81
CA ARG A 111 -5.89 19.86 4.02
C ARG A 111 -4.59 20.36 4.64
N LEU A 112 -3.44 19.79 4.29
CA LEU A 112 -2.15 20.17 4.88
C LEU A 112 -1.46 21.29 4.09
N SER A 113 -0.90 22.26 4.79
CA SER A 113 -0.01 23.28 4.20
C SER A 113 1.40 22.74 3.96
N ASP A 114 2.20 23.45 3.16
CA ASP A 114 3.60 23.10 2.94
C ASP A 114 4.41 23.16 4.25
N GLU A 115 4.10 24.12 5.13
CA GLU A 115 4.72 24.22 6.46
C GLU A 115 4.38 23.02 7.35
N GLU A 116 3.11 22.56 7.34
CA GLU A 116 2.69 21.37 8.10
C GLU A 116 3.36 20.10 7.56
N LEU A 117 3.53 19.98 6.24
CA LEU A 117 4.24 18.86 5.61
C LEU A 117 5.75 18.85 5.90
N GLN A 118 6.32 19.99 6.32
CA GLN A 118 7.72 20.11 6.73
C GLN A 118 7.94 19.89 8.23
N VAL A 119 6.88 19.74 9.03
CA VAL A 119 7.01 19.39 10.45
C VAL A 119 7.77 18.06 10.60
N PRO A 120 8.73 17.96 11.53
CA PRO A 120 9.45 16.71 11.78
C PRO A 120 8.50 15.55 12.12
N ALA A 121 8.72 14.39 11.52
CA ALA A 121 7.98 13.18 11.87
C ALA A 121 8.42 12.63 13.26
N PRO A 122 7.56 11.86 13.94
CA PRO A 122 7.96 11.11 15.14
C PRO A 122 9.24 10.29 14.93
N GLU A 123 10.10 10.21 15.94
CA GLU A 123 11.44 9.61 15.84
C GLU A 123 11.42 8.17 15.29
N HIS A 124 10.43 7.37 15.72
CA HIS A 124 10.29 5.98 15.30
C HIS A 124 9.92 5.81 13.81
N LEU A 125 9.50 6.90 13.14
CA LEU A 125 9.15 6.92 11.72
C LEU A 125 10.27 7.43 10.81
N LYS A 126 11.43 7.78 11.36
CA LYS A 126 12.55 8.32 10.56
C LYS A 126 12.98 7.44 9.39
N MET A 127 12.79 6.11 9.49
CA MET A 127 13.09 5.20 8.39
C MET A 127 12.18 5.41 7.16
N PHE A 128 10.98 5.97 7.36
CA PHE A 128 10.01 6.27 6.31
C PHE A 128 10.10 7.73 5.84
N GLY A 129 10.58 8.65 6.68
CA GLY A 129 10.78 10.04 6.31
C GLY A 129 11.13 10.94 7.50
N GLY A 130 11.84 12.03 7.23
CA GLY A 130 12.22 13.01 8.26
C GLY A 130 11.12 14.00 8.63
N THR A 131 10.10 14.15 7.79
CA THR A 131 8.98 15.08 7.97
C THR A 131 7.65 14.36 7.75
N VAL A 132 6.54 14.98 8.18
CA VAL A 132 5.17 14.50 7.92
C VAL A 132 4.98 14.21 6.43
N GLY A 133 5.32 15.16 5.56
CA GLY A 133 5.21 14.99 4.11
C GLY A 133 6.10 13.89 3.56
N ALA A 134 7.31 13.69 4.11
CA ALA A 134 8.19 12.60 3.69
C ALA A 134 7.61 11.22 4.04
N VAL A 135 6.98 11.07 5.22
CA VAL A 135 6.31 9.81 5.60
C VAL A 135 5.12 9.51 4.69
N ILE A 136 4.29 10.51 4.38
CA ILE A 136 3.16 10.35 3.45
C ILE A 136 3.67 10.04 2.02
N ALA A 137 4.74 10.73 1.57
CA ALA A 137 5.36 10.45 0.28
C ALA A 137 5.98 9.05 0.20
N GLY A 138 6.48 8.54 1.33
CA GLY A 138 7.07 7.21 1.46
C GLY A 138 6.13 6.07 1.03
N GLN A 139 4.81 6.31 1.05
CA GLN A 139 3.84 5.33 0.54
C GLN A 139 4.10 4.99 -0.94
N SER A 140 4.51 5.96 -1.76
CA SER A 140 4.81 5.69 -3.17
C SER A 140 5.93 4.65 -3.31
N ALA A 141 7.02 4.84 -2.59
CA ALA A 141 8.15 3.90 -2.58
C ALA A 141 7.76 2.53 -1.97
N HIS A 142 6.98 2.52 -0.89
CA HIS A 142 6.56 1.29 -0.21
C HIS A 142 5.69 0.41 -1.12
N TRP A 143 4.68 1.00 -1.77
CA TRP A 143 3.84 0.32 -2.76
C TRP A 143 4.66 -0.20 -3.93
N MET A 144 5.54 0.63 -4.51
CA MET A 144 6.37 0.22 -5.65
C MET A 144 7.37 -0.89 -5.29
N MET A 145 7.93 -0.89 -4.08
CA MET A 145 8.81 -1.94 -3.60
C MET A 145 8.13 -3.31 -3.61
N HIS A 146 6.88 -3.39 -3.15
CA HIS A 146 6.11 -4.62 -3.18
C HIS A 146 5.59 -4.96 -4.59
N ALA A 147 5.12 -3.97 -5.34
CA ALA A 147 4.68 -4.17 -6.73
C ALA A 147 5.79 -4.76 -7.61
N GLY A 148 7.05 -4.37 -7.39
CA GLY A 148 8.21 -4.96 -8.09
C GLY A 148 8.34 -6.47 -7.89
N GLN A 149 7.88 -7.00 -6.75
CA GLN A 149 7.87 -8.44 -6.49
C GLN A 149 6.80 -9.14 -7.34
N TRP A 150 5.67 -8.48 -7.62
CA TRP A 150 4.55 -9.07 -8.36
C TRP A 150 4.87 -9.31 -9.84
N VAL A 151 5.84 -8.58 -10.40
CA VAL A 151 6.40 -8.86 -11.73
C VAL A 151 6.87 -10.32 -11.84
N ILE A 152 7.46 -10.85 -10.77
CA ILE A 152 7.95 -12.23 -10.75
C ILE A 152 6.77 -13.21 -10.81
N VAL A 153 5.70 -12.94 -10.07
CA VAL A 153 4.47 -13.76 -10.12
C VAL A 153 3.83 -13.69 -11.51
N ARG A 154 3.76 -12.51 -12.13
CA ARG A 154 3.27 -12.35 -13.51
C ARG A 154 4.08 -13.20 -14.50
N ARG A 155 5.41 -13.22 -14.36
CA ARG A 155 6.31 -14.04 -15.20
C ARG A 155 6.12 -15.54 -14.99
N GLN A 156 5.98 -15.99 -13.74
CA GLN A 156 5.66 -17.39 -13.42
C GLN A 156 4.36 -17.84 -14.09
N LEU A 157 3.40 -16.92 -14.22
CA LEU A 157 2.10 -17.12 -14.84
C LEU A 157 2.09 -16.99 -16.38
N GLY A 158 3.23 -16.65 -17.00
CA GLY A 158 3.31 -16.40 -18.44
C GLY A 158 2.51 -15.18 -18.91
N LYS A 159 2.21 -14.23 -18.00
CA LYS A 159 1.52 -12.98 -18.35
C LYS A 159 2.45 -12.05 -19.13
N GLU A 160 1.85 -11.19 -19.95
CA GLU A 160 2.62 -10.17 -20.69
C GLU A 160 3.32 -9.19 -19.74
N ALA A 161 4.47 -8.71 -20.20
CA ALA A 161 5.23 -7.67 -19.51
C ALA A 161 4.44 -6.37 -19.50
N LEU A 162 4.44 -5.70 -18.36
CA LEU A 162 3.80 -4.40 -18.15
C LEU A 162 4.83 -3.49 -17.45
N PHE A 163 4.99 -2.28 -18.00
CA PHE A 163 5.96 -1.23 -17.61
C PHE A 163 7.45 -1.60 -17.74
#